data_AF-A0A1B2Z4X9-F1
#
_entry.id   AF-A0A1B2Z4X9-F1
#
_cell.length_a   1.000
_cell.length_b   1.000
_cell.length_c   1.000
_cell.angle_alpha   90.00
_cell.angle_beta   90.00
_cell.angle_gamma   90.00
#
_symmetry.space_group_name_H-M   'P 1'
#
loop_
_entity.id
_entity.type
_entity.pdbx_description
1 polymer ?
#
loop_
_entity_poly.entity_id
_entity_poly.type
_entity_poly.pdbx_seq_one_letter_code
_entity_poly.pdbx_strand_id
1 'polypeptide(L)'
;MVTQFVNNMMWQGKKSTSFRIFYDAMDKIAERTSEDPHEIWKKGLNNVMPGVEVRSKRVGGATFQIPTEIRPARRQSIGMKWMIKYARARSGKGMAEKLASELIAASKNEGAAVKKREDTHKMAESNRAFAHFRV
;
A
#
# COMPACT_ATOMS: atom_id res chain seq x y z
N MET A 1 7.30 10.87 -6.70
CA MET A 1 6.52 9.68 -6.25
C MET A 1 6.22 8.70 -7.38
N VAL A 2 5.77 9.15 -8.57
CA VAL A 2 5.39 8.25 -9.68
C VAL A 2 6.53 7.30 -10.09
N THR A 3 7.73 7.84 -10.31
CA THR A 3 8.91 7.02 -10.68
C THR A 3 9.24 5.95 -9.64
N GLN A 4 9.10 6.26 -8.35
CA GLN A 4 9.33 5.28 -7.26
C GLN A 4 8.27 4.18 -7.27
N PHE A 5 7.01 4.53 -7.55
CA PHE A 5 5.92 3.56 -7.68
C PHE A 5 6.13 2.61 -8.87
N VAL A 6 6.51 3.15 -10.03
CA VAL A 6 6.82 2.36 -11.23
C VAL A 6 8.02 1.45 -10.99
N ASN A 7 9.08 1.95 -10.33
CA ASN A 7 10.24 1.13 -9.97
C ASN A 7 9.85 -0.04 -9.03
N ASN A 8 8.94 0.19 -8.08
CA ASN A 8 8.43 -0.88 -7.21
C ASN A 8 7.52 -1.88 -7.94
N MET A 9 6.88 -1.46 -9.04
CA MET A 9 6.03 -2.32 -9.88
C MET A 9 6.85 -3.14 -10.89
N MET A 10 8.08 -2.72 -11.17
CA MET A 10 8.97 -3.34 -12.14
C MET A 10 9.27 -4.80 -11.81
N TRP A 11 9.27 -5.64 -12.84
CA TRP A 11 9.66 -7.05 -12.77
C TRP A 11 10.77 -7.31 -13.78
N GLN A 12 11.82 -8.03 -13.39
CA GLN A 12 12.96 -8.37 -14.27
C GLN A 12 13.56 -7.15 -15.02
N GLY A 13 13.60 -5.97 -14.40
CA GLY A 13 14.18 -4.76 -15.01
C GLY A 13 13.35 -4.14 -16.15
N LYS A 14 12.14 -4.63 -16.43
CA LYS A 14 11.29 -4.14 -17.54
C LYS A 14 10.58 -2.82 -17.21
N LYS A 15 11.34 -1.72 -17.15
CA LYS A 15 10.85 -0.39 -16.78
C LYS A 15 9.81 0.17 -17.75
N SER A 16 10.03 0.01 -19.06
CA SER A 16 9.12 0.49 -20.11
C SER A 16 7.72 -0.16 -19.99
N THR A 17 7.67 -1.47 -19.76
CA THR A 17 6.40 -2.20 -19.57
C THR A 17 5.66 -1.73 -18.32
N SER A 18 6.37 -1.45 -17.22
CA SER A 18 5.75 -0.94 -15.99
C SER A 18 5.20 0.47 -16.14
N PHE A 19 5.87 1.34 -16.91
CA PHE A 19 5.32 2.65 -17.24
C PHE A 19 4.04 2.53 -18.07
N ARG A 20 4.06 1.69 -19.10
CA ARG A 20 2.87 1.45 -19.93
C ARG A 20 1.69 0.99 -19.07
N ILE A 21 1.88 -0.03 -18.23
CA ILE A 21 0.84 -0.52 -17.31
C ILE A 21 0.32 0.59 -16.37
N PHE A 22 1.20 1.46 -15.88
CA PHE A 22 0.80 2.55 -14.99
C PHE A 22 -0.06 3.58 -15.71
N TYR A 23 0.35 4.04 -16.88
CA TYR A 23 -0.44 5.00 -17.66
C TYR A 23 -1.74 4.39 -18.18
N ASP A 24 -1.70 3.15 -18.67
CA ASP A 24 -2.90 2.39 -19.05
C ASP A 24 -3.89 2.31 -17.86
N ALA A 25 -3.40 2.17 -16.62
CA ALA A 25 -4.25 2.18 -15.44
C ALA A 25 -4.82 3.57 -15.11
N MET A 26 -4.05 4.64 -15.31
CA MET A 26 -4.54 6.01 -15.12
C MET A 26 -5.65 6.35 -16.12
N ASP A 27 -5.50 5.97 -17.39
CA ASP A 27 -6.53 6.15 -18.41
C ASP A 27 -7.82 5.43 -18.04
N LYS A 28 -7.71 4.19 -17.52
CA LYS A 28 -8.86 3.42 -17.03
C LYS A 28 -9.51 4.04 -15.79
N ILE A 29 -8.76 4.74 -14.95
CA ILE A 29 -9.33 5.49 -13.82
C ILE A 29 -10.08 6.72 -14.32
N ALA A 30 -9.53 7.44 -15.31
CA ALA A 30 -10.16 8.60 -15.93
C ALA A 30 -11.51 8.21 -16.55
N GLU A 31 -11.53 7.13 -17.35
CA GLU A 31 -12.74 6.60 -17.98
C GLU A 31 -13.83 6.25 -16.95
N ARG A 32 -13.46 5.71 -15.78
CA ARG A 32 -14.41 5.22 -14.76
C ARG A 32 -14.90 6.30 -13.80
N THR A 33 -14.07 7.30 -13.50
CA THR A 33 -14.32 8.24 -12.41
C THR A 33 -14.58 9.65 -12.90
N SER A 34 -14.18 9.99 -14.13
CA SER A 34 -14.24 11.37 -14.69
C SER A 34 -13.55 12.44 -13.83
N GLU A 35 -12.70 12.02 -12.89
CA GLU A 35 -11.86 12.86 -12.04
C GLU A 35 -10.39 12.72 -12.45
N ASP A 36 -9.53 13.61 -11.95
CA ASP A 36 -8.08 13.52 -12.20
C ASP A 36 -7.51 12.19 -11.63
N PRO A 37 -6.99 11.29 -12.49
CA PRO A 37 -6.40 10.02 -12.06
C PRO A 37 -5.25 10.19 -11.08
N HIS A 38 -4.50 11.29 -11.19
CA HIS A 38 -3.37 11.57 -10.31
C HIS A 38 -3.82 11.88 -8.88
N GLU A 39 -4.93 12.61 -8.71
CA GLU A 39 -5.52 12.87 -7.40
C GLU A 39 -6.06 11.60 -6.77
N ILE A 40 -6.79 10.78 -7.53
CA ILE A 40 -7.29 9.47 -7.07
C ILE A 40 -6.14 8.57 -6.63
N TRP A 41 -5.07 8.52 -7.43
CA TRP A 41 -3.89 7.73 -7.11
C TRP A 41 -3.21 8.21 -5.81
N LYS A 42 -3.04 9.53 -5.64
CA LYS A 42 -2.46 10.10 -4.43
C LYS A 42 -3.34 9.84 -3.20
N LYS A 43 -4.66 10.01 -3.34
CA LYS A 43 -5.66 9.74 -2.29
C LYS A 43 -5.66 8.26 -1.90
N GLY A 44 -5.69 7.35 -2.88
CA GLY A 44 -5.63 5.90 -2.65
C GLY A 44 -4.34 5.48 -1.94
N LEU A 45 -3.19 6.02 -2.35
CA LEU A 45 -1.93 5.77 -1.65
C LEU A 45 -1.94 6.30 -0.21
N ASN A 46 -2.48 7.50 0.02
CA ASN A 46 -2.62 8.06 1.37
C ASN A 46 -3.45 7.16 2.29
N ASN A 47 -4.53 6.59 1.79
CA ASN A 47 -5.40 5.71 2.57
C ASN A 47 -4.74 4.38 2.93
N VAL A 48 -3.86 3.86 2.06
CA VAL A 48 -3.14 2.59 2.26
C VAL A 48 -1.89 2.74 3.14
N MET A 49 -1.33 3.94 3.26
CA MET A 49 -0.11 4.19 4.04
C MET A 49 -0.32 3.98 5.56
N PRO A 50 0.39 3.04 6.20
CA PRO A 50 0.29 2.84 7.64
C PRO A 50 1.13 3.86 8.42
N GLY A 51 0.58 4.46 9.48
CA GLY A 51 1.34 5.27 10.44
C GLY A 51 2.26 4.45 11.36
N VAL A 52 1.87 3.21 11.66
CA VAL A 52 2.52 2.32 12.62
C VAL A 52 2.78 0.95 11.99
N GLU A 53 3.91 0.34 12.32
CA GLU A 53 4.21 -1.06 12.01
C GLU A 53 4.38 -1.84 13.30
N VAL A 54 4.14 -3.14 13.23
CA VAL A 54 4.34 -4.05 14.35
C VAL A 54 5.61 -4.84 14.09
N ARG A 55 6.58 -4.77 15.01
CA ARG A 55 7.85 -5.50 14.92
C ARG A 55 7.90 -6.61 15.97
N SER A 56 8.32 -7.80 15.57
CA SER A 56 8.56 -8.88 16.52
C SER A 56 9.85 -8.62 17.30
N LYS A 57 9.79 -8.69 18.62
CA LYS A 57 10.96 -8.65 19.51
C LYS A 57 10.84 -9.76 20.54
N ARG A 58 11.95 -10.45 20.82
CA ARG A 58 12.00 -11.49 21.84
C ARG A 58 12.43 -10.88 23.18
N VAL A 59 11.64 -11.09 24.22
CA VAL A 59 11.93 -10.61 25.58
C VAL A 59 11.62 -11.74 26.56
N GLY A 60 12.59 -12.11 27.40
CA GLY A 60 12.38 -13.11 28.45
C GLY A 60 11.95 -14.50 27.96
N GLY A 61 12.32 -14.89 26.73
CA GLY A 61 11.99 -16.19 26.15
C GLY A 61 10.77 -16.21 25.22
N ALA A 62 9.81 -15.28 25.39
CA ALA A 62 8.63 -15.12 24.54
C ALA A 62 8.83 -14.04 23.45
N THR A 63 8.07 -14.15 22.36
CA THR A 63 8.08 -13.17 21.25
C THR A 63 6.87 -12.25 21.32
N PHE A 64 7.13 -10.95 21.44
CA PHE A 64 6.10 -9.91 21.50
C PHE A 64 6.07 -9.09 20.21
N GLN A 65 4.91 -8.54 19.93
CA GLN A 65 4.63 -7.71 18.77
C GLN A 65 4.63 -6.24 19.21
N ILE A 66 5.71 -5.50 18.95
CA ILE A 66 5.91 -4.14 19.45
C ILE A 66 5.48 -3.13 18.38
N PRO A 67 4.49 -2.26 18.67
CA PRO A 67 4.10 -1.19 17.76
C PRO A 67 5.17 -0.10 17.70
N THR A 68 5.69 0.15 16.50
CA THR A 68 6.72 1.17 16.22
C THR A 68 6.20 2.17 15.21
N GLU A 69 6.48 3.46 15.42
CA GLU A 69 6.11 4.50 14.46
C GLU A 69 7.00 4.44 13.22
N ILE A 70 6.39 4.59 12.05
CA ILE A 70 7.09 4.51 10.78
C ILE A 70 7.53 5.90 10.33
N ARG A 71 8.83 6.04 10.01
CA ARG A 71 9.39 7.23 9.37
C ARG A 71 8.68 7.55 8.04
N PRO A 72 8.45 8.82 7.67
CA PRO A 72 7.67 9.21 6.47
C PRO A 72 8.12 8.55 5.16
N ALA A 73 9.43 8.46 4.89
CA ALA A 73 9.96 7.84 3.67
C ALA A 73 9.64 6.33 3.58
N ARG A 74 9.66 5.64 4.73
CA ARG A 74 9.33 4.21 4.81
C ARG A 74 7.82 3.98 4.71
N ARG A 75 7.00 4.89 5.25
CA ARG A 75 5.54 4.87 5.12
C ARG A 75 5.11 4.87 3.66
N GLN A 76 5.68 5.77 2.85
CA GLN A 76 5.42 5.81 1.40
C GLN A 76 5.82 4.49 0.73
N SER A 77 7.01 3.97 1.02
CA SER A 77 7.50 2.72 0.43
C SER A 77 6.61 1.51 0.77
N ILE A 78 6.12 1.41 2.01
CA ILE A 78 5.22 0.33 2.44
C ILE A 78 3.87 0.45 1.75
N GLY A 79 3.30 1.65 1.70
CA GLY A 79 2.02 1.89 1.02
C GLY A 79 2.07 1.49 -0.45
N MET A 80 3.13 1.89 -1.17
CA MET A 80 3.34 1.51 -2.58
C MET A 80 3.45 -0.01 -2.75
N LYS A 81 4.23 -0.68 -1.89
CA LYS A 81 4.41 -2.15 -1.95
C LYS A 81 3.10 -2.90 -1.68
N TRP A 82 2.32 -2.47 -0.70
CA TRP A 82 1.03 -3.09 -0.40
C TRP A 82 0.04 -2.90 -1.55
N MET A 83 -0.08 -1.67 -2.06
CA MET A 83 -0.93 -1.38 -3.22
C MET A 83 -0.63 -2.31 -4.40
N ILE A 84 0.65 -2.42 -4.79
CA ILE A 84 1.07 -3.27 -5.91
C ILE A 84 0.82 -4.75 -5.62
N LYS A 85 1.09 -5.20 -4.39
CA LYS A 85 0.89 -6.60 -3.98
C LYS A 85 -0.58 -7.00 -4.07
N TYR A 86 -1.49 -6.18 -3.52
CA TYR A 86 -2.92 -6.47 -3.53
C TYR A 86 -3.55 -6.28 -4.90
N ALA A 87 -3.09 -5.29 -5.68
CA ALA A 87 -3.49 -5.17 -7.08
C ALA A 87 -3.11 -6.43 -7.90
N ARG A 88 -1.92 -7.00 -7.70
CA ARG A 88 -1.52 -8.26 -8.38
C ARG A 88 -2.37 -9.46 -7.95
N ALA A 89 -2.70 -9.54 -6.67
CA ALA A 89 -3.48 -10.63 -6.09
C ALA A 89 -4.98 -10.57 -6.47
N ARG A 90 -5.47 -9.43 -6.93
CA ARG A 90 -6.86 -9.24 -7.34
C ARG A 90 -7.22 -10.12 -8.53
N SER A 91 -8.46 -10.61 -8.58
CA SER A 91 -9.03 -11.26 -9.76
C SER A 91 -9.30 -10.22 -10.87
N GLY A 92 -9.12 -10.62 -12.13
CA GLY A 92 -9.29 -9.73 -13.29
C GLY A 92 -8.30 -10.04 -14.41
N LYS A 93 -8.52 -9.47 -15.59
CA LYS A 93 -7.63 -9.62 -16.76
C LYS A 93 -6.75 -8.39 -16.90
N GLY A 94 -5.43 -8.59 -16.93
CA GLY A 94 -4.47 -7.49 -17.11
C GLY A 94 -4.14 -6.73 -15.81
N MET A 95 -2.88 -6.34 -15.68
CA MET A 95 -2.40 -5.65 -14.48
C MET A 95 -2.95 -4.22 -14.38
N ALA A 96 -3.14 -3.53 -15.52
CA ALA A 96 -3.64 -2.16 -15.55
C ALA A 96 -5.07 -2.06 -14.98
N GLU A 97 -5.96 -2.96 -15.38
CA GLU A 97 -7.34 -3.00 -14.87
C GLU A 97 -7.41 -3.34 -13.38
N LYS A 98 -6.62 -4.32 -12.93
CA LYS A 98 -6.53 -4.68 -11.52
C LYS A 98 -6.03 -3.52 -10.67
N LEU A 99 -5.02 -2.80 -11.16
CA LEU A 99 -4.44 -1.66 -10.49
C LEU A 99 -5.43 -0.49 -10.41
N ALA A 100 -6.11 -0.16 -11.52
CA ALA A 100 -7.14 0.87 -11.55
C ALA A 100 -8.26 0.56 -10.56
N SER A 101 -8.73 -0.69 -10.54
CA SER A 101 -9.80 -1.13 -9.64
C SER A 101 -9.39 -1.08 -8.17
N GLU A 102 -8.16 -1.47 -7.83
CA GLU A 102 -7.64 -1.38 -6.47
C GLU A 102 -7.44 0.08 -6.03
N LEU A 103 -6.97 0.96 -6.93
CA LEU A 103 -6.78 2.39 -6.64
C LEU A 103 -8.10 3.12 -6.40
N ILE A 104 -9.13 2.83 -7.21
CA ILE A 104 -10.48 3.38 -7.03
C ILE A 104 -11.10 2.85 -5.72
N ALA A 105 -10.93 1.57 -5.40
CA ALA A 105 -11.39 1.04 -4.12
C ALA A 105 -10.66 1.73 -2.95
N ALA A 106 -9.34 1.84 -3.04
CA ALA A 106 -8.52 2.46 -2.00
C ALA A 106 -8.86 3.95 -1.79
N SER A 107 -9.21 4.70 -2.84
CA SER A 107 -9.61 6.10 -2.72
C SER A 107 -10.94 6.26 -1.95
N LYS A 108 -11.80 5.24 -1.97
CA LYS A 108 -13.05 5.12 -1.20
C LYS A 108 -12.86 4.47 0.18
N ASN A 109 -11.62 4.22 0.62
CA ASN A 109 -11.27 3.46 1.83
C ASN A 109 -11.72 1.99 1.82
N GLU A 110 -11.85 1.40 0.63
CA GLU A 110 -12.22 0.01 0.45
C GLU A 110 -11.07 -0.78 -0.19
N GLY A 111 -11.17 -2.11 -0.16
CA GLY A 111 -10.22 -3.00 -0.81
C GLY A 111 -9.22 -3.66 0.13
N ALA A 112 -8.46 -4.60 -0.42
CA ALA A 112 -7.58 -5.46 0.36
C ALA A 112 -6.35 -4.70 0.88
N ALA A 113 -5.88 -3.71 0.12
CA ALA A 113 -4.78 -2.85 0.54
C ALA A 113 -5.13 -1.99 1.77
N VAL A 114 -6.35 -1.42 1.83
CA VAL A 114 -6.81 -0.62 2.98
C VAL A 114 -7.09 -1.52 4.18
N LYS A 115 -7.74 -2.67 3.97
CA LYS A 115 -7.96 -3.66 5.03
C LYS A 115 -6.65 -4.07 5.71
N LYS A 116 -5.57 -4.27 4.95
CA LYS A 116 -4.26 -4.59 5.53
C LYS A 116 -3.72 -3.49 6.44
N ARG A 117 -3.94 -2.22 6.10
CA ARG A 117 -3.58 -1.09 6.95
C ARG A 117 -4.41 -1.10 8.23
N GLU A 118 -5.71 -1.28 8.13
CA GLU A 118 -6.61 -1.35 9.30
C GLU A 118 -6.24 -2.49 10.25
N ASP A 119 -5.98 -3.68 9.72
CA ASP A 119 -5.53 -4.84 10.51
C ASP A 119 -4.22 -4.53 11.25
N THR A 120 -3.30 -3.79 10.60
CA THR A 120 -2.04 -3.38 11.22
C THR A 120 -2.25 -2.34 12.31
N HIS A 121 -3.21 -1.41 12.14
CA HIS A 121 -3.56 -0.41 13.15
C HIS A 121 -4.23 -1.06 14.36
N LYS A 122 -5.21 -1.95 14.14
CA LYS A 122 -5.85 -2.74 15.21
C LYS A 122 -4.83 -3.56 15.99
N MET A 123 -3.92 -4.24 15.29
CA MET A 123 -2.85 -5.02 15.93
C MET A 123 -1.89 -4.13 16.75
N ALA A 124 -1.59 -2.93 16.26
CA ALA A 124 -0.77 -1.98 17.00
C ALA A 124 -1.49 -1.43 18.25
N GLU A 125 -2.80 -1.19 18.19
CA GLU A 125 -3.62 -0.76 19.32
C GLU A 125 -3.75 -1.85 20.39
N SER A 126 -4.00 -3.10 19.99
CA SER A 126 -4.07 -4.23 20.93
C SER A 126 -2.74 -4.45 21.69
N ASN A 127 -1.61 -4.11 21.05
CA ASN A 127 -0.28 -4.26 21.64
C ASN A 127 0.31 -2.94 22.17
N ARG A 128 -0.52 -1.90 22.37
CA ARG A 128 -0.08 -0.58 22.84
C ARG A 128 0.64 -0.64 24.19
N ALA A 129 0.26 -1.57 25.06
CA ALA A 129 0.91 -1.80 26.35
C ALA A 129 2.41 -2.18 26.21
N PHE A 130 2.81 -2.78 25.10
CA PHE A 130 4.20 -3.18 24.84
C PHE A 130 5.04 -2.09 24.15
N ALA A 131 4.49 -0.89 23.93
CA ALA A 131 5.21 0.22 23.31
C ALA A 131 6.45 0.68 24.12
N HIS A 132 6.47 0.39 25.43
CA HIS A 132 7.61 0.70 26.31
C HIS A 132 8.86 -0.12 26.00
N PHE A 133 8.73 -1.27 25.32
CA PHE A 133 9.86 -2.13 24.96
C PHE A 133 10.60 -1.68 23.68
N ARG A 134 10.35 -0.45 23.20
CA ARG A 134 10.91 0.13 21.96
C ARG A 134 12.43 0.33 21.94
N VAL A 135 13.11 0.21 23.09
CA VAL A 135 14.57 0.38 23.24
C VAL A 135 15.36 -0.66 22.45
#